data_AF-A0A1B6IZQ5-F1
#
_entry.id   AF-A0A1B6IZQ5-F1
#
_cell.length_a   1.000
_cell.length_b   1.000
_cell.length_c   1.000
_cell.angle_alpha   90.00
_cell.angle_beta   90.00
_cell.angle_gamma   90.00
#
_symmetry.space_group_name_H-M   'P 1'
#
loop_
_entity.id
_entity.type
_entity.pdbx_description
1 polymer ?
#
loop_
_entity_poly.entity_id
_entity_poly.type
_entity_poly.pdbx_seq_one_letter_code
_entity_poly.pdbx_strand_id
1 'polypeptide(L)'
;MALKALSSLSSNEYETFLNSFDTVLSDCDGVLWLESEVIKGSPEVINKFKTSGKKIFYVTNNSTKTRDQFLDKFKKLGFNATKEEIIGTAYLTAQYLSSLNFNKKVYLIGSPGIAKELDSVGIRHIGVGPEPMPTSLPELV
;
A
#
# COMPACT_ATOMS: atom_id res chain seq x y z
N MET A 1 5.75 17.08 -26.10
CA MET A 1 4.67 17.63 -25.26
C MET A 1 5.32 18.36 -24.10
N ALA A 2 4.94 19.60 -23.81
CA ALA A 2 5.52 20.34 -22.68
C ALA A 2 4.87 19.87 -21.36
N LEU A 3 5.67 19.77 -20.29
CA LEU A 3 5.15 19.52 -18.94
C LEU A 3 4.29 20.71 -18.51
N LYS A 4 3.08 20.42 -18.03
CA LYS A 4 2.17 21.40 -17.43
C LYS A 4 1.94 21.03 -15.96
N ALA A 5 1.91 22.04 -15.10
CA ALA A 5 1.50 21.82 -13.71
C ALA A 5 -0.01 21.56 -13.66
N LEU A 6 -0.46 20.62 -12.83
CA LEU A 6 -1.89 20.36 -12.65
C LEU A 6 -2.65 21.61 -12.17
N SER A 7 -1.99 22.44 -11.35
CA SER A 7 -2.53 23.70 -10.85
C SER A 7 -2.70 24.79 -11.92
N SER A 8 -2.06 24.64 -13.08
CA SER A 8 -2.16 25.59 -14.20
C SER A 8 -3.16 25.14 -15.29
N LEU A 9 -3.82 23.99 -15.11
CA LEU A 9 -4.80 23.50 -16.09
C LEU A 9 -6.11 24.29 -15.98
N SER A 10 -6.70 24.62 -17.14
CA SER A 10 -8.10 25.03 -17.20
C SER A 10 -9.03 23.87 -16.81
N SER A 11 -10.28 24.16 -16.44
CA SER A 11 -11.25 23.13 -16.04
C SER A 11 -11.41 22.04 -17.11
N ASN A 12 -11.46 22.40 -18.39
CA ASN A 12 -11.59 21.45 -19.49
C ASN A 12 -10.34 20.57 -19.67
N GLU A 13 -9.14 21.14 -19.50
CA GLU A 13 -7.90 20.36 -19.53
C GLU A 13 -7.80 19.42 -18.32
N TYR A 14 -8.26 19.86 -17.15
CA TYR A 14 -8.29 19.03 -15.95
C TYR A 14 -9.25 17.84 -16.11
N GLU A 15 -10.46 18.07 -16.63
CA GLU A 15 -11.41 16.99 -16.94
C GLU A 15 -10.86 16.03 -17.99
N THR A 16 -10.24 16.56 -19.05
CA THR A 16 -9.58 15.74 -20.08
C THR A 16 -8.49 14.86 -19.47
N PHE A 17 -7.65 15.43 -18.59
CA PHE A 17 -6.62 14.70 -17.87
C PHE A 17 -7.22 13.62 -16.96
N LEU A 18 -8.22 13.95 -16.16
CA LEU A 18 -8.89 12.98 -15.29
C LEU A 18 -9.54 11.85 -16.07
N ASN A 19 -10.04 12.11 -17.27
CA ASN A 19 -10.65 11.10 -18.14
C ASN A 19 -9.62 10.31 -18.96
N SER A 20 -8.34 10.70 -18.96
CA SER A 20 -7.29 10.00 -19.70
C SER A 20 -6.80 8.69 -19.05
N PHE A 21 -7.23 8.39 -17.83
CA PHE A 21 -6.86 7.17 -17.11
C PHE A 21 -8.03 6.59 -16.33
N ASP A 22 -8.05 5.27 -16.18
CA ASP A 22 -9.11 4.54 -15.46
C ASP A 22 -8.69 4.07 -14.06
N THR A 23 -7.38 3.97 -13.83
CA THR A 23 -6.82 3.35 -12.63
C THR A 23 -5.72 4.24 -12.04
N VAL A 24 -5.72 4.38 -10.71
CA VAL A 24 -4.67 5.06 -9.94
C VAL A 24 -3.96 4.03 -9.07
N LEU A 25 -2.63 3.98 -9.19
CA LEU A 25 -1.77 3.22 -8.29
C LEU A 25 -1.10 4.25 -7.39
N SER A 26 -1.38 4.19 -6.09
CA SER A 26 -0.81 5.10 -5.10
C SER A 26 0.17 4.36 -4.21
N ASP A 27 1.36 4.93 -4.06
CA ASP A 27 2.17 4.64 -2.89
C ASP A 27 1.46 5.17 -1.62
N CYS A 28 1.93 4.73 -0.45
CA CYS A 28 1.30 4.95 0.84
C CYS A 28 2.13 5.88 1.74
N ASP A 29 3.28 5.40 2.22
CA ASP A 29 4.13 6.13 3.16
C ASP A 29 4.83 7.28 2.41
N GLY A 30 4.63 8.53 2.84
CA GLY A 30 5.14 9.73 2.16
C GLY A 30 4.25 10.26 1.02
N VAL A 31 3.16 9.56 0.68
CA VAL A 31 2.20 9.98 -0.36
C VAL A 31 0.81 10.22 0.19
N LEU A 32 0.29 9.27 0.96
CA LEU A 32 -1.02 9.36 1.61
C LEU A 32 -0.91 9.85 3.06
N TRP A 33 0.16 9.48 3.75
CA TRP A 33 0.41 9.85 5.14
C TRP A 33 1.91 9.90 5.45
N LEU A 34 2.24 10.56 6.55
CA LEU A 34 3.51 10.47 7.24
C LEU A 34 3.27 9.77 8.57
N GLU A 35 3.83 8.56 8.72
CA GLU A 35 3.59 7.69 9.87
C GLU A 35 2.09 7.43 10.12
N SER A 36 1.48 8.12 11.08
CA SER A 36 0.05 7.99 11.44
C SER A 36 -0.78 9.22 11.07
N GLU A 37 -0.18 10.24 10.48
CA GLU A 37 -0.84 11.50 10.12
C GLU A 37 -1.09 11.57 8.63
N VAL A 38 -2.33 11.85 8.23
CA VAL A 38 -2.67 11.99 6.81
C VAL A 38 -1.97 13.20 6.20
N ILE A 39 -1.50 13.04 4.97
CA ILE A 39 -1.14 14.19 4.15
C ILE A 39 -2.44 14.92 3.82
N LYS A 40 -2.48 16.23 4.12
CA LYS A 40 -3.69 17.05 3.99
C LYS A 40 -4.31 16.92 2.59
N GLY A 41 -5.59 16.56 2.54
CA GLY A 41 -6.33 16.40 1.28
C GLY A 41 -6.23 15.01 0.65
N SER A 42 -5.35 14.12 1.15
CA SER A 42 -5.13 12.82 0.52
C SER A 42 -6.34 11.89 0.62
N PRO A 43 -7.07 11.77 1.76
CA PRO A 43 -8.28 10.95 1.81
C PRO A 43 -9.37 11.48 0.87
N GLU A 44 -9.54 12.80 0.81
CA GLU A 44 -10.55 13.44 -0.03
C GLU A 44 -10.30 13.18 -1.52
N VAL A 45 -9.04 13.32 -1.98
CA VAL A 45 -8.66 13.07 -3.37
C VAL A 45 -8.87 11.59 -3.74
N ILE A 46 -8.39 10.67 -2.91
CA ILE A 46 -8.53 9.23 -3.17
C ILE A 46 -10.00 8.82 -3.20
N ASN A 47 -10.78 9.24 -2.21
CA ASN A 47 -12.21 8.96 -2.16
C ASN A 47 -12.94 9.60 -3.36
N LYS A 48 -12.54 10.80 -3.79
CA LYS A 48 -13.11 11.46 -4.97
C LYS A 48 -12.84 10.64 -6.24
N PHE A 49 -11.61 10.15 -6.45
CA PHE A 49 -11.32 9.28 -7.58
C PHE A 49 -12.23 8.04 -7.60
N LYS A 50 -12.46 7.39 -6.45
CA LYS A 50 -13.39 6.26 -6.35
C LYS A 50 -14.82 6.65 -6.76
N THR A 51 -15.33 7.76 -6.23
CA THR A 51 -16.68 8.24 -6.60
C THR A 51 -16.81 8.66 -8.06
N SER A 52 -15.69 9.03 -8.70
CA SER A 52 -15.62 9.33 -10.14
C SER A 52 -15.40 8.09 -11.01
N GLY A 53 -15.55 6.87 -10.45
CA GLY A 53 -15.47 5.62 -11.20
C GLY A 53 -14.05 5.11 -11.46
N LYS A 54 -13.01 5.72 -10.86
CA LYS A 54 -11.63 5.22 -10.99
C LYS A 54 -11.40 4.02 -10.09
N LYS A 55 -10.61 3.06 -10.58
CA LYS A 55 -10.08 1.96 -9.77
C LYS A 55 -8.86 2.45 -9.00
N ILE A 56 -8.76 2.11 -7.71
CA ILE A 56 -7.62 2.49 -6.87
C ILE A 56 -6.89 1.25 -6.41
N PHE A 57 -5.57 1.26 -6.50
CA PHE A 57 -4.71 0.29 -5.84
C PHE A 57 -3.68 1.00 -4.98
N TYR A 58 -3.54 0.56 -3.75
CA TYR A 58 -2.55 1.02 -2.80
C TYR A 58 -1.36 0.07 -2.85
N VAL A 59 -0.26 0.54 -3.44
CA VAL A 59 0.92 -0.28 -3.71
C VAL A 59 2.03 0.16 -2.77
N THR A 60 2.44 -0.71 -1.85
CA THR A 60 3.42 -0.33 -0.82
C THR A 60 4.53 -1.35 -0.63
N ASN A 61 5.75 -0.83 -0.45
CA ASN A 61 6.91 -1.63 -0.08
C ASN A 61 7.01 -1.90 1.43
N ASN A 62 6.10 -1.34 2.22
CA ASN A 62 6.05 -1.54 3.65
C ASN A 62 5.60 -2.97 3.98
N SER A 63 6.55 -3.81 4.34
CA SER A 63 6.36 -5.22 4.68
C SER A 63 6.11 -5.46 6.17
N THR A 64 5.83 -4.40 6.94
CA THR A 64 5.63 -4.51 8.40
C THR A 64 4.23 -4.96 8.81
N LYS A 65 3.26 -4.87 7.90
CA LYS A 65 1.84 -5.09 8.17
C LYS A 65 1.23 -6.05 7.16
N THR A 66 0.24 -6.82 7.62
CA THR A 66 -0.66 -7.60 6.77
C THR A 66 -1.63 -6.68 6.02
N ARG A 67 -2.27 -7.19 4.97
CA ARG A 67 -3.35 -6.48 4.26
C ARG A 67 -4.50 -6.06 5.17
N ASP A 68 -4.85 -6.89 6.16
CA ASP A 68 -5.91 -6.55 7.13
C ASP A 68 -5.51 -5.39 8.03
N GLN A 69 -4.26 -5.38 8.52
CA GLN A 69 -3.73 -4.27 9.32
C GLN A 69 -3.63 -2.98 8.51
N PHE A 70 -3.28 -3.05 7.22
CA PHE A 70 -3.34 -1.88 6.34
C PHE A 70 -4.77 -1.41 6.15
N LEU A 71 -5.72 -2.31 5.91
CA LEU A 71 -7.13 -1.96 5.75
C LEU A 71 -7.67 -1.21 6.96
N ASP A 72 -7.35 -1.67 8.17
CA ASP A 72 -7.70 -0.98 9.41
C ASP A 72 -7.08 0.42 9.49
N LYS A 73 -5.82 0.56 9.08
CA LYS A 73 -5.14 1.86 9.01
C LYS A 73 -5.83 2.79 8.01
N PHE A 74 -6.09 2.34 6.79
CA PHE A 74 -6.81 3.12 5.77
C PHE A 74 -8.14 3.63 6.28
N LYS A 75 -8.96 2.76 6.88
CA LYS A 75 -10.26 3.14 7.44
C LYS A 75 -10.14 4.18 8.56
N LYS A 76 -9.19 3.99 9.49
CA LYS A 76 -8.92 4.94 10.59
C LYS A 76 -8.51 6.31 10.07
N LEU A 77 -7.79 6.36 8.96
CA LEU A 77 -7.31 7.59 8.33
C LEU A 77 -8.31 8.19 7.32
N GLY A 78 -9.54 7.67 7.25
CA GLY A 78 -10.62 8.24 6.43
C GLY A 78 -10.61 7.80 4.95
N PHE A 79 -9.79 6.81 4.57
CA PHE A 79 -9.82 6.24 3.24
C PHE A 79 -10.90 5.15 3.13
N ASN A 80 -11.75 5.24 2.12
CA ASN A 80 -12.68 4.18 1.77
C ASN A 80 -11.96 3.08 1.00
N ALA A 81 -11.12 2.28 1.68
CA ALA A 81 -10.37 1.18 1.08
C ALA A 81 -11.06 -0.17 1.30
N THR A 82 -10.82 -1.11 0.37
CA THR A 82 -11.12 -2.53 0.49
C THR A 82 -9.82 -3.33 0.55
N LYS A 83 -9.89 -4.58 1.02
CA LYS A 83 -8.68 -5.40 1.15
C LYS A 83 -8.03 -5.62 -0.22
N GLU A 84 -8.84 -5.86 -1.25
CA GLU A 84 -8.48 -6.18 -2.65
C GLU A 84 -7.67 -5.08 -3.32
N GLU A 85 -7.87 -3.84 -2.87
CA GLU A 85 -7.15 -2.67 -3.36
C GLU A 85 -5.75 -2.55 -2.75
N ILE A 86 -5.42 -3.31 -1.70
CA ILE A 86 -4.15 -3.20 -0.97
C ILE A 86 -3.16 -4.25 -1.46
N ILE A 87 -2.07 -3.77 -2.07
CA ILE A 87 -0.98 -4.56 -2.63
C ILE A 87 0.31 -4.23 -1.88
N GLY A 88 0.57 -4.98 -0.81
CA GLY A 88 1.80 -4.88 -0.03
C GLY A 88 2.85 -5.91 -0.44
N THR A 89 4.13 -5.58 -0.30
CA THR A 89 5.24 -6.52 -0.59
C THR A 89 5.16 -7.81 0.22
N ALA A 90 4.75 -7.76 1.49
CA ALA A 90 4.56 -8.96 2.32
C ALA A 90 3.55 -9.94 1.70
N TYR A 91 2.39 -9.43 1.27
CA TYR A 91 1.37 -10.19 0.56
C TYR A 91 1.88 -10.72 -0.78
N LEU A 92 2.53 -9.86 -1.58
CA LEU A 92 3.06 -10.26 -2.89
C LEU A 92 4.12 -11.35 -2.77
N THR A 93 4.98 -11.33 -1.76
CA THR A 93 5.97 -12.38 -1.50
C THR A 93 5.28 -13.72 -1.22
N ALA A 94 4.25 -13.72 -0.38
CA ALA A 94 3.49 -14.93 -0.07
C ALA A 94 2.77 -15.49 -1.32
N GLN A 95 2.09 -14.63 -2.07
CA GLN A 95 1.42 -15.02 -3.32
C GLN A 95 2.41 -15.51 -4.38
N TYR A 96 3.56 -14.87 -4.51
CA TYR A 96 4.60 -15.29 -5.44
C TYR A 96 5.11 -16.70 -5.13
N LEU A 97 5.47 -16.97 -3.87
CA LEU A 97 5.91 -18.30 -3.47
C LEU A 97 4.80 -19.36 -3.64
N SER A 98 3.55 -18.99 -3.34
CA SER A 98 2.38 -19.84 -3.56
C SER A 98 2.23 -20.19 -5.04
N SER A 99 2.37 -19.20 -5.95
CA SER A 99 2.28 -19.38 -7.40
C SER A 99 3.34 -20.34 -7.97
N LEU A 100 4.48 -20.45 -7.28
CA LEU A 100 5.56 -21.38 -7.61
C LEU A 100 5.34 -22.79 -7.04
N ASN A 101 4.22 -23.05 -6.36
CA ASN A 101 3.97 -24.27 -5.58
C ASN A 101 5.10 -24.55 -4.56
N PHE A 102 5.65 -23.50 -3.94
CA PHE A 102 6.72 -23.64 -2.98
C PHE A 102 6.27 -24.46 -1.76
N ASN A 103 6.97 -25.58 -1.48
CA ASN A 103 6.60 -26.53 -0.42
C ASN A 103 7.68 -26.75 0.65
N LYS A 104 8.81 -26.02 0.54
CA LYS A 104 9.91 -26.05 1.51
C LYS A 104 9.61 -25.10 2.68
N LYS A 105 10.58 -24.92 3.57
CA LYS A 105 10.47 -24.02 4.71
C LYS A 105 11.23 -22.72 4.44
N VAL A 106 10.60 -21.58 4.69
CA VAL A 106 11.22 -20.25 4.57
C VAL A 106 11.99 -19.94 5.84
N TYR A 107 13.21 -19.43 5.73
CA TYR A 107 13.88 -18.76 6.84
C TYR A 107 13.59 -17.27 6.73
N LEU A 108 12.84 -16.71 7.69
CA LEU A 108 12.29 -15.36 7.59
C LEU A 108 13.13 -14.36 8.38
N ILE A 109 13.65 -13.36 7.66
CA ILE A 109 14.25 -12.15 8.22
C ILE A 109 13.30 -11.00 7.87
N GLY A 110 12.64 -10.43 8.88
CA GLY A 110 11.67 -9.38 8.69
C GLY A 110 10.58 -9.37 9.75
N SER A 111 9.45 -8.75 9.43
CA SER A 111 8.40 -8.48 10.40
C SER A 111 7.43 -9.65 10.62
N PRO A 112 6.68 -9.63 11.75
CA PRO A 112 5.52 -10.51 11.94
C PRO A 112 4.42 -10.37 10.88
N GLY A 113 4.36 -9.23 10.17
CA GLY A 113 3.44 -9.03 9.05
C GLY A 113 3.73 -10.00 7.90
N ILE A 114 5.01 -10.21 7.58
CA ILE A 114 5.42 -11.14 6.52
C ILE A 114 5.09 -12.59 6.91
N ALA A 115 5.37 -12.97 8.16
CA ALA A 115 5.04 -14.29 8.70
C ALA A 115 3.55 -14.61 8.50
N LYS A 116 2.67 -13.70 8.90
CA LYS A 116 1.21 -13.88 8.76
C LYS A 116 0.73 -13.98 7.31
N GLU A 117 1.35 -13.24 6.39
CA GLU A 117 1.02 -13.36 4.97
C GLU A 117 1.48 -14.74 4.41
N LEU A 118 2.64 -15.26 4.83
CA LEU A 118 3.08 -16.62 4.48
C LEU A 118 2.15 -17.70 5.06
N ASP A 119 1.72 -17.54 6.31
CA ASP A 119 0.74 -18.44 6.95
C ASP A 119 -0.58 -18.48 6.17
N SER A 120 -1.03 -17.33 5.64
CA SER A 120 -2.28 -17.22 4.89
C SER A 120 -2.33 -18.08 3.61
N VAL A 121 -1.16 -18.45 3.07
CA VAL A 121 -1.01 -19.31 1.88
C VAL A 121 -0.42 -20.68 2.23
N GLY A 122 -0.32 -21.02 3.52
CA GLY A 122 0.17 -22.32 3.98
C GLY A 122 1.67 -22.54 3.84
N ILE A 123 2.47 -21.47 3.70
CA ILE A 123 3.93 -21.59 3.58
C ILE A 123 4.56 -21.60 4.97
N ARG A 124 5.22 -22.72 5.29
CA ARG A 124 5.94 -22.89 6.56
C ARG A 124 7.16 -21.97 6.61
N HIS A 125 7.37 -21.32 7.75
CA HIS A 125 8.55 -20.49 7.98
C HIS A 125 9.24 -20.77 9.34
N ILE A 126 10.46 -20.27 9.52
CA ILE A 126 11.22 -20.24 10.78
C ILE A 126 11.59 -18.79 11.06
N GLY A 127 11.29 -18.34 12.29
CA GLY A 127 11.68 -17.04 12.80
C GLY A 127 10.76 -15.91 12.32
N VAL A 128 10.72 -14.86 13.13
CA VAL A 128 10.91 -13.47 12.68
C VAL A 128 12.26 -13.15 13.30
N GLY A 129 13.29 -12.88 12.51
CA GLY A 129 14.66 -12.69 13.01
C GLY A 129 14.77 -11.74 14.22
N PRO A 130 15.90 -11.74 14.95
CA PRO A 130 16.06 -11.06 16.24
C PRO A 130 16.14 -9.53 16.14
N GLU A 131 15.74 -8.93 15.03
CA GLU A 131 15.90 -7.49 14.79
C GLU A 131 14.57 -6.78 15.07
N PRO A 132 14.36 -6.26 16.29
CA PRO A 132 13.24 -5.38 16.56
C PRO A 132 13.43 -4.14 15.69
N MET A 133 12.53 -3.92 14.72
CA MET A 133 12.45 -2.65 14.01
C MET A 133 12.23 -1.55 15.06
N PRO A 134 13.08 -0.51 15.12
CA PRO A 134 12.85 0.63 15.98
C PRO A 134 11.46 1.21 15.67
N THR A 135 10.69 1.53 16.71
CA THR A 135 9.27 1.91 16.58
C THR A 135 9.06 3.26 15.88
N SER A 136 10.12 4.01 15.58
CA SER A 136 10.05 5.31 14.94
C SER A 136 11.32 5.68 14.15
N LEU A 137 11.14 6.40 13.04
CA LEU A 137 12.20 6.93 12.17
C LEU A 137 13.30 7.78 12.85
N PRO A 138 13.07 8.52 13.95
CA PRO A 138 14.12 9.31 14.60
C PRO A 138 15.27 8.49 15.20
N GLU A 139 15.12 7.17 15.39
CA GLU A 139 16.17 6.32 15.98
C GLU A 139 17.17 5.80 14.93
N LEU A 140 16.98 6.15 13.66
CA LEU A 140 17.81 5.72 12.52
C LEU A 140 18.68 6.85 11.92
N VAL A 141 18.72 8.03 12.55
CA VAL A 141 19.51 9.20 12.12
C VAL A 141 20.46 9.65 13.21
#